data_AF-A0AAW0RJ64-F1
#
_entry.id   AF-A0AAW0RJ64-F1
#
_cell.length_a   1.000
_cell.length_b   1.000
_cell.length_c   1.000
_cell.angle_alpha   90.00
_cell.angle_beta   90.00
_cell.angle_gamma   90.00
#
_symmetry.space_group_name_H-M   'P 1'
#
loop_
_entity.id
_entity.type
_entity.pdbx_description
1 polymer ?
#
loop_
_entity_poly.entity_id
_entity_poly.type
_entity_poly.pdbx_seq_one_letter_code
_entity_poly.pdbx_strand_id
1 'polypeptide(L)'
;MEVWTEHKEHSVEGHTLTGTLNFKGERIWGPRGCHPNTVRLGTALQTADWRFAMTFENKPHSVEGHVRYISVKDWNGKVILDKLSTHDSMDSLARAVMEKIREDGPP
;
A
#
# COMPACT_ATOMS: atom_id res chain seq x y z
N MET A 1 -7.44 -12.73 -2.01
CA MET A 1 -7.07 -11.33 -1.71
C MET A 1 -6.62 -10.66 -2.99
N GLU A 2 -6.90 -9.37 -3.15
CA GLU A 2 -6.50 -8.58 -4.31
C GLU A 2 -6.12 -7.17 -3.90
N VAL A 3 -5.05 -6.63 -4.50
CA VAL A 3 -4.61 -5.25 -4.35
C VAL A 3 -4.36 -4.70 -5.74
N TRP A 4 -5.02 -3.59 -6.07
CA TRP A 4 -4.93 -2.99 -7.40
C TRP A 4 -4.88 -1.47 -7.29
N THR A 5 -4.39 -0.86 -8.37
CA THR A 5 -4.37 0.58 -8.54
C THR A 5 -5.20 1.00 -9.74
N GLU A 6 -5.80 2.18 -9.64
CA GLU A 6 -6.61 2.80 -10.70
C GLU A 6 -6.05 4.19 -11.01
N HIS A 7 -6.20 4.67 -12.24
CA HIS A 7 -5.81 6.04 -12.60
C HIS A 7 -6.80 7.05 -11.99
N LYS A 8 -6.28 8.22 -11.62
CA LYS A 8 -7.04 9.33 -11.03
C LYS A 8 -6.57 10.67 -11.62
N GLU A 9 -7.42 11.69 -11.58
CA GLU A 9 -7.01 13.06 -11.88
C GLU A 9 -5.88 13.54 -10.94
N HIS A 10 -4.92 14.25 -11.51
CA HIS A 10 -3.77 14.73 -10.75
C HIS A 10 -4.19 15.65 -9.59
N SER A 11 -3.69 15.34 -8.39
CA SER A 11 -3.82 16.20 -7.21
C SER A 11 -2.49 16.23 -6.45
N VAL A 12 -2.28 17.19 -5.56
CA VAL A 12 -1.05 17.28 -4.77
C VAL A 12 -1.38 17.08 -3.29
N GLU A 13 -0.59 16.27 -2.61
CA GLU A 13 -0.70 16.07 -1.16
C GLU A 13 0.70 16.13 -0.53
N GLY A 14 0.75 16.49 0.76
CA GLY A 14 1.99 16.59 1.53
C GLY A 14 2.43 15.24 2.12
N HIS A 15 3.68 14.86 1.89
CA HIS A 15 4.34 13.69 2.47
C HIS A 15 5.08 14.06 3.74
N THR A 16 4.93 13.22 4.75
CA THR A 16 5.68 13.34 6.00
C THR A 16 6.20 11.99 6.49
N LEU A 17 5.92 10.90 5.77
CA LEU A 17 6.30 9.55 6.15
C LEU A 17 7.12 8.85 5.06
N THR A 18 7.84 7.83 5.49
CA THR A 18 8.47 6.81 4.66
C THR A 18 7.88 5.46 5.07
N GLY A 19 7.40 4.68 4.11
CA GLY A 19 6.77 3.38 4.33
C GLY A 19 7.63 2.23 3.82
N THR A 20 7.72 1.16 4.60
CA THR A 20 8.33 -0.12 4.21
C THR A 20 7.33 -1.25 4.45
N LEU A 21 7.11 -2.08 3.44
CA LEU A 21 6.23 -3.24 3.51
C LEU A 21 7.04 -4.52 3.68
N ASN A 22 6.65 -5.30 4.68
CA ASN A 22 7.23 -6.59 5.00
C ASN A 22 6.19 -7.70 4.83
N PHE A 23 6.64 -8.89 4.45
CA PHE A 23 5.87 -10.12 4.42
C PHE A 23 6.61 -11.17 5.26
N LYS A 24 5.93 -11.72 6.28
CA LYS A 24 6.53 -12.65 7.27
C LYS A 24 7.83 -12.11 7.90
N GLY A 25 7.92 -10.79 8.07
CA GLY A 25 9.10 -10.11 8.61
C GLY A 25 10.20 -9.78 7.59
N GLU A 26 10.09 -10.26 6.34
CA GLU A 26 11.03 -9.93 5.27
C GLU A 26 10.55 -8.71 4.47
N ARG A 27 11.46 -7.77 4.20
CA ARG A 27 11.14 -6.59 3.41
C ARG A 27 10.89 -6.97 1.95
N ILE A 28 9.69 -6.70 1.44
CA ILE A 28 9.31 -6.93 0.04
C ILE A 28 9.14 -5.65 -0.77
N TRP A 29 9.00 -4.49 -0.11
CA TRP A 29 8.89 -3.19 -0.79
C TRP A 29 9.30 -2.03 0.13
N GLY A 30 9.87 -0.98 -0.44
CA GLY A 30 10.32 0.22 0.29
C GLY A 30 11.76 0.13 0.84
N PRO A 31 12.22 1.13 1.61
CA PRO A 31 11.48 2.33 2.03
C PRO A 31 11.16 3.29 0.88
N ARG A 32 9.99 3.93 0.91
CA ARG A 32 9.61 5.02 -0.01
C ARG A 32 8.77 6.07 0.68
N GLY A 33 8.82 7.30 0.18
CA GLY A 33 7.95 8.39 0.63
C GLY A 33 6.48 7.96 0.55
N CYS A 34 5.74 8.20 1.62
CA CYS A 34 4.30 7.96 1.66
C CYS A 34 3.58 9.01 2.52
N HIS A 35 2.26 9.00 2.43
CA HIS A 35 1.40 9.91 3.17
C HIS A 35 1.01 9.35 4.53
N PRO A 36 0.58 10.21 5.46
CA PRO A 36 -0.11 9.76 6.68
C PRO A 36 -1.28 8.81 6.40
N ASN A 37 -2.01 9.03 5.29
CA ASN A 37 -3.14 8.19 4.90
C ASN A 37 -2.71 6.74 4.55
N THR A 38 -1.42 6.50 4.25
CA THR A 38 -0.89 5.18 3.88
C THR A 38 -0.87 4.23 5.07
N VAL A 39 -0.97 4.73 6.30
CA VAL A 39 -1.23 3.91 7.49
C VAL A 39 -2.51 3.08 7.30
N ARG A 40 -3.56 3.64 6.67
CA ARG A 40 -4.80 2.90 6.37
C ARG A 40 -4.57 1.74 5.41
N LEU A 41 -3.68 1.92 4.43
CA LEU A 41 -3.27 0.83 3.53
C LEU A 41 -2.55 -0.27 4.31
N GLY A 42 -1.62 0.10 5.19
CA GLY A 42 -0.91 -0.85 6.05
C GLY A 42 -1.88 -1.68 6.92
N THR A 43 -2.83 -1.02 7.58
CA THR A 43 -3.87 -1.68 8.37
C THR A 43 -4.75 -2.58 7.51
N ALA A 44 -5.16 -2.14 6.32
CA ALA A 44 -5.99 -2.94 5.42
C ALA A 44 -5.25 -4.21 4.96
N LEU A 45 -3.98 -4.09 4.54
CA LEU A 45 -3.18 -5.24 4.13
C LEU A 45 -3.04 -6.26 5.27
N GLN A 46 -2.69 -5.80 6.47
CA GLN A 46 -2.56 -6.68 7.64
C GLN A 46 -3.88 -7.32 8.06
N THR A 47 -5.00 -6.61 7.89
CA THR A 47 -6.34 -7.15 8.17
C THR A 47 -6.76 -8.19 7.14
N ALA A 48 -6.45 -7.99 5.85
CA ALA A 48 -6.69 -8.99 4.82
C ALA A 48 -5.80 -10.23 5.00
N ASP A 49 -4.56 -10.03 5.41
CA ASP A 49 -3.57 -11.08 5.59
C ASP A 49 -2.50 -10.67 6.60
N TRP A 50 -2.51 -11.33 7.76
CA TRP A 50 -1.67 -11.03 8.92
C TRP A 50 -0.16 -11.11 8.64
N ARG A 51 0.23 -11.80 7.56
CA ARG A 51 1.64 -11.94 7.15
C ARG A 51 2.21 -10.63 6.63
N PHE A 52 1.37 -9.70 6.17
CA PHE A 52 1.82 -8.38 5.74
C PHE A 52 1.88 -7.40 6.93
N ALA A 53 2.95 -6.62 6.98
CA ALA A 53 3.10 -5.54 7.95
C ALA A 53 3.81 -4.33 7.30
N MET A 54 3.19 -3.15 7.40
CA MET A 54 3.84 -1.90 7.04
C MET A 54 4.47 -1.25 8.27
N THR A 55 5.67 -0.70 8.07
CA THR A 55 6.38 0.13 9.03
C THR A 55 6.50 1.53 8.47
N PHE A 56 6.38 2.54 9.33
CA PHE A 56 6.37 3.95 8.96
C PHE A 56 7.39 4.73 9.78
N GLU A 57 8.19 5.54 9.10
CA GLU A 57 9.19 6.43 9.71
C GLU A 57 8.90 7.87 9.28
N ASN A 58 9.16 8.85 10.15
CA ASN A 58 8.98 10.25 9.80
C ASN A 58 10.08 10.72 8.83
N LYS A 59 9.72 11.57 7.86
CA LYS A 59 10.67 12.23 6.96
C LYS A 59 10.40 13.75 6.88
N PRO A 60 11.38 14.56 6.43
CA PRO A 60 11.14 15.96 6.11
C PRO A 60 9.98 16.12 5.11
N HIS A 61 9.21 17.19 5.27
CA HIS A 61 8.03 17.44 4.45
C HIS A 61 8.40 17.58 2.96
N SER A 62 7.71 16.84 2.10
CA SER A 62 7.78 16.99 0.64
C SER A 62 6.39 17.01 0.04
N VAL A 63 6.19 17.69 -1.10
CA VAL A 63 4.93 17.66 -1.85
C VAL A 63 5.14 16.76 -3.06
N GLU A 64 4.29 15.76 -3.25
CA GLU A 64 4.37 14.88 -4.43
C GLU A 64 2.97 14.73 -5.06
N GLY A 65 2.94 14.47 -6.37
CA GLY A 65 1.70 14.46 -7.16
C GLY A 65 1.01 13.09 -7.13
N HIS A 66 -0.24 13.06 -6.71
CA HIS A 66 -1.14 11.91 -6.71
C HIS A 66 -1.86 11.73 -8.04
N VAL A 67 -1.69 10.57 -8.65
CA VAL A 67 -2.31 10.19 -9.93
C VAL A 67 -2.97 8.80 -9.88
N ARG A 68 -2.97 8.15 -8.70
CA ARG A 68 -3.53 6.82 -8.52
C ARG A 68 -4.52 6.76 -7.36
N TYR A 69 -5.42 5.80 -7.45
CA TYR A 69 -6.10 5.23 -6.30
C TYR A 69 -5.53 3.82 -6.04
N ILE A 70 -5.51 3.40 -4.78
CA ILE A 70 -5.23 2.01 -4.38
C ILE A 70 -6.38 1.43 -3.54
N SER A 71 -6.73 0.19 -3.82
CA SER A 71 -7.80 -0.54 -3.15
C SER A 71 -7.32 -1.94 -2.71
N VAL A 72 -7.99 -2.48 -1.68
CA VAL A 72 -7.69 -3.81 -1.11
C VAL A 72 -8.98 -4.59 -0.91
N LYS A 73 -8.98 -5.82 -1.41
CA LYS A 73 -10.04 -6.82 -1.22
C LYS A 73 -9.47 -8.03 -0.48
N ASP A 74 -10.16 -8.47 0.58
CA ASP A 74 -9.72 -9.60 1.39
C ASP A 74 -9.89 -10.96 0.67
N TRP A 75 -9.58 -12.05 1.37
CA TRP A 75 -9.76 -13.41 0.85
C TRP A 75 -11.21 -13.83 0.66
N ASN A 76 -12.15 -13.18 1.35
CA ASN A 76 -13.59 -13.42 1.25
C ASN A 76 -14.26 -12.60 0.14
N GLY A 77 -13.49 -11.79 -0.60
CA GLY A 77 -14.02 -10.92 -1.66
C GLY A 77 -14.59 -9.60 -1.16
N LYS A 78 -14.44 -9.25 0.13
CA LYS A 78 -14.88 -7.97 0.68
C LYS A 78 -13.84 -6.89 0.43
N VAL A 79 -14.25 -5.76 -0.13
CA VAL A 79 -13.40 -4.57 -0.24
C VAL A 79 -13.28 -3.93 1.14
N ILE A 80 -12.04 -3.87 1.67
CA ILE A 80 -11.73 -3.34 3.00
C ILE A 80 -11.00 -2.00 2.95
N LEU A 81 -10.42 -1.67 1.79
CA LEU A 81 -9.92 -0.34 1.46
C LEU A 81 -10.41 -0.01 0.06
N ASP A 82 -11.14 1.07 -0.08
CA ASP A 82 -11.68 1.52 -1.36
C ASP A 82 -11.07 2.88 -1.73
N LYS A 83 -10.37 2.92 -2.86
CA LYS A 83 -9.85 4.10 -3.56
C LYS A 83 -9.11 5.10 -2.67
N LEU A 84 -8.09 4.62 -1.97
CA LEU A 84 -7.17 5.50 -1.24
C LEU A 84 -6.30 6.30 -2.22
N SER A 85 -6.32 7.63 -2.11
CA SER A 85 -5.50 8.56 -2.90
C SER A 85 -4.00 8.27 -2.75
N THR A 86 -3.27 8.08 -3.86
CA THR A 86 -1.85 7.70 -3.84
C THR A 86 -1.06 8.01 -5.13
N HIS A 87 0.23 7.63 -5.15
CA HIS A 87 1.19 7.82 -6.24
C HIS A 87 1.27 6.63 -7.20
N ASP A 88 1.86 6.87 -8.36
CA ASP A 88 2.31 5.86 -9.31
C ASP A 88 3.22 4.79 -8.66
N SER A 89 4.02 5.18 -7.67
CA SER A 89 4.90 4.26 -6.95
C SER A 89 4.15 3.13 -6.24
N MET A 90 2.85 3.31 -5.94
CA MET A 90 2.02 2.24 -5.37
C MET A 90 1.67 1.13 -6.35
N ASP A 91 1.82 1.34 -7.66
CA ASP A 91 1.69 0.26 -8.65
C ASP A 91 2.71 -0.85 -8.33
N SER A 92 3.93 -0.47 -7.91
CA SER A 92 4.96 -1.43 -7.52
C SER A 92 4.69 -2.10 -6.16
N LEU A 93 4.00 -1.41 -5.24
CA LEU A 93 3.55 -1.99 -3.98
C LEU A 93 2.48 -3.06 -4.24
N ALA A 94 1.46 -2.72 -5.03
CA ALA A 94 0.39 -3.64 -5.41
C ALA A 94 0.97 -4.89 -6.09
N ARG A 95 1.94 -4.72 -7.01
CA ARG A 95 2.64 -5.85 -7.64
C ARG A 95 3.36 -6.74 -6.63
N ALA A 96 4.15 -6.17 -5.71
CA ALA A 96 4.87 -6.93 -4.70
C ALA A 96 3.93 -7.75 -3.80
N VAL A 97 2.77 -7.18 -3.42
CA VAL A 97 1.74 -7.91 -2.66
C VAL A 97 1.17 -9.06 -3.48
N MET A 98 0.77 -8.80 -4.73
CA MET A 98 0.15 -9.82 -5.59
C MET A 98 1.12 -10.92 -6.00
N GLU A 99 2.43 -10.64 -6.08
CA GLU A 99 3.48 -11.66 -6.26
C GLU A 99 3.54 -12.59 -5.05
N LYS A 100 3.61 -12.05 -3.82
CA LYS A 100 3.64 -12.87 -2.60
C LYS A 100 2.38 -13.70 -2.41
N ILE A 101 1.21 -13.14 -2.72
CA ILE A 101 -0.06 -13.88 -2.70
C ILE A 101 -0.04 -15.06 -3.68
N ARG A 102 0.57 -14.89 -4.86
CA ARG A 102 0.66 -15.94 -5.88
C ARG A 102 1.65 -17.04 -5.48
N GLU A 103 2.74 -16.68 -4.82
CA GLU A 103 3.77 -17.61 -4.34
C GLU A 103 3.29 -18.43 -3.13
N ASP A 104 2.72 -17.77 -2.12
CA ASP A 104 2.40 -18.38 -0.83
C ASP A 104 0.93 -18.84 -0.71
N GLY A 105 0.05 -18.41 -1.61
CA GLY A 105 -1.38 -18.69 -1.53
C GLY A 105 -2.06 -18.04 -0.32
N PRO A 106 -3.30 -18.46 0.01
CA PRO A 106 -4.00 -18.04 1.22
C PRO A 106 -3.21 -18.41 2.49
N PRO A 107 -3.30 -17.61 3.56
CA PRO A 107 -2.73 -17.96 4.86
C PRO A 107 -3.36 -19.22 5.48
#